data_AF-A0A3N5W233-F1
#
_entry.id   AF-A0A3N5W233-F1
#
_cell.length_a   1.000
_cell.length_b   1.000
_cell.length_c   1.000
_cell.angle_alpha   90.00
_cell.angle_beta   90.00
_cell.angle_gamma   90.00
#
_symmetry.space_group_name_H-M   'P 1'
#
loop_
_entity.id
_entity.type
_entity.pdbx_description
1 polymer ?
#
loop_
_entity_poly.entity_id
_entity_poly.type
_entity_poly.pdbx_seq_one_letter_code
_entity_poly.pdbx_strand_id
1 'polypeptide(L)'
;MDPSADHQIPGVDRIAKQLTQYTDRQGNPQTMKDTSHIYGPYLRAIPPQPVGPGQGNTRIASQDAEDVGWIYTPASGQIQANLGITEATAKAVEH
;
A
#
# COMPACT_ATOMS: atom_id res chain seq x y z
N MET A 1 -25.45 13.64 0.11
CA MET A 1 -24.00 13.44 0.20
C MET A 1 -23.81 12.12 0.91
N ASP A 2 -23.29 11.12 0.21
CA ASP A 2 -23.09 9.78 0.75
C ASP A 2 -21.80 9.78 1.60
N PRO A 3 -21.87 9.54 2.92
CA PRO A 3 -20.70 9.49 3.80
C PRO A 3 -19.81 8.26 3.55
N SER A 4 -20.19 7.30 2.69
CA SER A 4 -19.34 6.14 2.34
C SER A 4 -18.23 6.46 1.34
N ALA A 5 -18.25 7.62 0.67
CA ALA A 5 -17.27 7.96 -0.35
C ALA A 5 -15.93 8.50 0.20
N ASP A 6 -15.86 8.83 1.50
CA ASP A 6 -14.67 9.45 2.12
C ASP A 6 -13.52 8.46 2.39
N HIS A 7 -13.74 7.15 2.27
CA HIS A 7 -12.70 6.12 2.47
C HIS A 7 -12.59 5.21 1.24
N GLN A 8 -12.26 5.77 0.08
CA GLN A 8 -11.90 4.92 -1.06
C GLN A 8 -10.59 4.19 -0.74
N ILE A 9 -10.68 2.87 -0.58
CA ILE A 9 -9.50 2.06 -0.35
C ILE A 9 -8.60 2.16 -1.60
N PRO A 10 -7.31 2.49 -1.44
CA PRO A 10 -6.40 2.65 -2.56
C PRO A 10 -6.37 1.42 -3.46
N GLY A 11 -6.28 1.67 -4.78
CA GLY A 11 -5.81 0.64 -5.69
C GLY A 11 -4.33 0.36 -5.48
N VAL A 12 -3.89 -0.85 -5.83
CA VAL A 12 -2.49 -1.30 -5.73
C VAL A 12 -1.53 -0.34 -6.44
N ASP A 13 -1.94 0.25 -7.57
CA ASP A 13 -1.10 1.18 -8.33
C ASP A 13 -0.98 2.58 -7.70
N ARG A 14 -1.83 2.87 -6.69
CA ARG A 14 -1.91 4.18 -6.03
C ARG A 14 -1.32 4.18 -4.64
N ILE A 15 -1.32 3.04 -3.93
CA ILE A 15 -0.88 2.96 -2.54
C ILE A 15 0.56 3.47 -2.36
N ALA A 16 1.48 3.08 -3.25
CA ALA A 16 2.87 3.53 -3.17
C ALA A 16 2.98 5.06 -3.30
N LYS A 17 2.18 5.66 -4.18
CA LYS A 17 2.12 7.12 -4.38
C LYS A 17 1.50 7.81 -3.19
N GLN A 18 0.41 7.29 -2.63
CA GLN A 18 -0.25 7.92 -1.48
C GLN A 18 0.57 7.83 -0.18
N LEU A 19 1.42 6.80 -0.04
CA LEU A 19 2.35 6.70 1.09
C LEU A 19 3.53 7.67 0.96
N THR A 20 4.00 7.93 -0.27
CA THR A 20 5.24 8.69 -0.54
C THR A 20 5.03 10.11 -1.06
N GLN A 21 3.80 10.48 -1.39
CA GLN A 21 3.42 11.81 -1.89
C GLN A 21 2.35 12.45 -1.00
N TYR A 22 2.05 13.72 -1.26
CA TYR A 22 0.94 14.39 -0.60
C TYR A 22 -0.39 13.94 -1.18
N THR A 23 -1.46 13.89 -0.39
CA THR A 23 -2.81 13.52 -0.87
C THR A 23 -3.87 14.54 -0.49
N ASP A 24 -4.93 14.61 -1.29
CA ASP A 24 -6.17 15.32 -0.97
C ASP A 24 -7.15 14.42 -0.18
N ARG A 25 -8.33 14.94 0.14
CA ARG A 25 -9.38 14.19 0.85
C ARG A 25 -9.91 12.99 0.04
N GLN A 26 -9.74 12.98 -1.28
CA GLN A 26 -10.13 11.88 -2.16
C GLN A 26 -8.98 10.88 -2.39
N GLY A 27 -7.81 11.10 -1.77
CA GLY A 27 -6.64 10.25 -1.95
C GLY A 27 -5.90 10.47 -3.26
N ASN A 28 -6.09 11.59 -3.96
CA ASN A 28 -5.30 11.91 -5.16
C ASN A 28 -3.88 12.30 -4.76
N PRO A 29 -2.83 11.66 -5.31
CA PRO A 29 -1.47 11.94 -4.91
C PRO A 29 -0.84 13.09 -5.72
N GLN A 30 -0.04 13.93 -5.07
CA GLN A 30 0.70 15.03 -5.67
C GLN A 30 2.09 15.19 -5.05
N THR A 31 3.09 15.45 -5.89
CA THR A 31 4.50 15.52 -5.47
C THR A 31 4.80 16.72 -4.56
N MET A 32 4.07 17.84 -4.74
CA MET A 32 4.24 19.05 -3.95
C MET A 32 2.98 19.31 -3.12
N LYS A 33 3.18 19.80 -1.90
CA LYS A 33 2.09 20.20 -1.02
C LYS A 33 1.40 21.44 -1.56
N ASP A 34 0.07 21.45 -1.54
CA ASP A 34 -0.75 22.63 -1.82
C ASP A 34 -1.91 22.75 -0.82
N THR A 35 -2.86 23.65 -1.09
CA THR A 35 -4.03 23.90 -0.23
C THR A 35 -5.01 22.74 -0.17
N SER A 36 -5.01 21.84 -1.16
CA SER A 36 -5.88 20.65 -1.26
C SER A 36 -5.19 19.36 -0.84
N HIS A 37 -3.90 19.20 -1.17
CA HIS A 37 -3.06 18.03 -0.91
C HIS A 37 -2.32 18.21 0.41
N ILE A 38 -3.07 18.22 1.51
CA ILE A 38 -2.56 18.55 2.86
C ILE A 38 -2.06 17.34 3.64
N TYR A 39 -2.41 16.12 3.20
CA TYR A 39 -2.08 14.87 3.86
C TYR A 39 -0.76 14.30 3.33
N GLY A 40 0.02 13.60 4.16
CA GLY A 40 1.29 12.98 3.74
C GLY A 40 2.46 13.96 3.52
N PRO A 41 3.57 13.49 2.91
CA PRO A 41 3.91 12.08 2.70
C PRO A 41 4.14 11.39 4.06
N TYR A 42 3.69 10.14 4.16
CA TYR A 42 3.79 9.36 5.40
C TYR A 42 5.13 8.60 5.48
N LEU A 43 5.68 8.27 4.32
CA LEU A 43 6.99 7.65 4.14
C LEU A 43 7.86 8.52 3.24
N ARG A 44 9.17 8.57 3.50
CA ARG A 44 10.13 9.24 2.61
C ARG A 44 10.35 8.48 1.30
N ALA A 45 10.29 7.16 1.38
CA ALA A 45 10.32 6.19 0.29
C ALA A 45 9.74 4.88 0.81
N ILE A 46 9.34 3.97 -0.08
CA ILE A 46 8.96 2.62 0.36
C ILE A 46 10.22 1.90 0.85
N PRO A 47 10.25 1.42 2.11
CA PRO A 47 11.42 0.73 2.63
C PRO A 47 11.64 -0.58 1.86
N PRO A 48 12.89 -0.96 1.58
CA PRO A 48 13.18 -2.29 1.06
C PRO A 48 12.75 -3.34 2.09
N GLN A 49 12.17 -4.44 1.63
CA GLN A 49 11.81 -5.53 2.52
C GLN A 49 13.08 -6.09 3.19
N PRO A 50 13.11 -6.23 4.53
CA PRO A 50 14.35 -6.56 5.24
C PRO A 50 14.74 -8.04 5.15
N VAL A 51 13.78 -8.95 4.95
CA VAL A 51 13.98 -10.40 5.03
C VAL A 51 13.05 -11.14 4.06
N GLY A 52 13.39 -12.39 3.69
CA GLY A 52 12.54 -13.27 2.89
C GLY A 52 12.78 -13.18 1.38
N PRO A 53 11.96 -13.86 0.55
CA PRO A 53 12.14 -13.92 -0.90
C PRO A 53 12.08 -12.55 -1.59
N GLY A 54 11.26 -11.63 -1.08
CA GLY A 54 11.21 -10.24 -1.57
C GLY A 54 12.27 -9.31 -0.97
N GLN A 55 13.28 -9.82 -0.27
CA GLN A 55 14.30 -9.00 0.39
C GLN A 55 14.96 -8.02 -0.58
N GLY A 56 15.09 -6.75 -0.15
CA GLY A 56 15.65 -5.68 -0.96
C GLY A 56 14.65 -5.01 -1.91
N ASN A 57 13.51 -5.65 -2.20
CA ASN A 57 12.48 -5.07 -3.07
C ASN A 57 11.66 -4.00 -2.34
N THR A 58 11.24 -2.99 -3.09
CA THR A 58 10.43 -1.86 -2.61
C THR A 58 9.06 -1.80 -3.27
N ARG A 59 8.79 -2.67 -4.27
CA ARG A 59 7.52 -2.68 -4.99
C ARG A 59 6.41 -3.24 -4.09
N ILE A 60 5.25 -2.59 -4.15
CA ILE A 60 4.01 -3.04 -3.51
C ILE A 60 3.11 -3.63 -4.60
N ALA A 61 2.55 -4.82 -4.39
CA ALA A 61 1.60 -5.45 -5.30
C ALA A 61 0.51 -6.21 -4.54
N SER A 62 -0.58 -6.63 -5.21
CA SER A 62 -1.61 -7.48 -4.61
C SER A 62 -1.30 -8.98 -4.66
N GLN A 63 -0.27 -9.36 -5.41
CA GLN A 63 0.13 -10.74 -5.63
C GLN A 63 1.65 -10.86 -5.51
N ASP A 64 2.09 -12.05 -5.13
CA ASP A 64 3.51 -12.40 -5.06
C ASP A 64 4.16 -12.37 -6.46
N ALA A 65 5.38 -11.84 -6.53
CA ALA A 65 6.27 -11.85 -7.68
C ALA A 65 7.71 -11.57 -7.24
N GLU A 66 8.69 -11.96 -8.07
CA GLU A 66 10.12 -11.86 -7.75
C GLU A 66 10.60 -10.43 -7.45
N ASP A 67 9.95 -9.41 -7.99
CA ASP A 67 10.29 -8.00 -7.80
C ASP A 67 9.43 -7.30 -6.75
N VAL A 68 8.57 -8.03 -6.02
CA VAL A 68 7.65 -7.51 -5.02
C VAL A 68 8.18 -7.71 -3.61
N GLY A 69 8.26 -6.62 -2.84
CA GLY A 69 8.65 -6.63 -1.43
C GLY A 69 7.48 -6.57 -0.45
N TRP A 70 6.33 -6.07 -0.90
CA TRP A 70 5.18 -5.86 -0.03
C TRP A 70 3.88 -6.29 -0.71
N ILE A 71 3.08 -7.08 -0.01
CA ILE A 71 1.75 -7.49 -0.45
C ILE A 71 0.73 -6.55 0.18
N TYR A 72 -0.10 -5.94 -0.67
CA TYR A 72 -1.18 -5.05 -0.28
C TYR A 72 -2.54 -5.66 -0.63
N THR A 73 -3.44 -5.69 0.36
CA THR A 73 -4.81 -6.20 0.19
C THR A 73 -5.81 -5.05 0.13
N PRO A 74 -6.34 -4.67 -1.06
CA PRO A 74 -7.23 -3.52 -1.20
C PRO A 74 -8.57 -3.65 -0.47
N ALA A 75 -9.00 -4.86 -0.11
CA ALA A 75 -10.24 -5.03 0.65
C ALA A 75 -10.08 -4.61 2.13
N SER A 76 -8.88 -4.75 2.69
CA SER A 76 -8.61 -4.51 4.11
C SER A 76 -7.65 -3.35 4.37
N GLY A 77 -6.95 -2.86 3.34
CA GLY A 77 -5.91 -1.86 3.48
C GLY A 77 -4.62 -2.39 4.11
N GLN A 78 -4.51 -3.71 4.34
CA GLN A 78 -3.34 -4.30 4.98
C GLN A 78 -2.13 -4.34 4.04
N ILE A 79 -0.96 -4.04 4.59
CA ILE A 79 0.34 -4.20 3.93
C ILE A 79 1.16 -5.19 4.76
N GLN A 80 1.69 -6.24 4.12
CA GLN A 80 2.52 -7.26 4.75
C GLN A 80 3.78 -7.52 3.92
N ALA A 81 4.84 -7.99 4.58
CA ALA A 81 6.08 -8.35 3.91
C ALA A 81 5.84 -9.54 2.97
N ASN A 82 6.44 -9.51 1.77
CA ASN A 82 6.34 -10.63 0.83
C ASN A 82 7.27 -11.78 1.24
N LEU A 83 6.75 -12.72 2.03
CA LEU A 83 7.49 -13.91 2.46
C LEU A 83 7.46 -15.04 1.41
N GLY A 84 6.95 -14.77 0.20
CA GLY A 84 6.70 -15.75 -0.86
C GLY A 84 5.48 -16.62 -0.58
N ILE A 85 4.97 -17.31 -1.61
CA ILE A 85 3.94 -18.34 -1.42
C ILE A 85 4.54 -19.52 -0.65
N THR A 86 4.42 -19.49 0.67
CA THR A 86 4.34 -20.72 1.47
C THR A 86 2.87 -21.10 1.53
N GLU A 87 2.52 -22.37 1.41
CA GLU A 87 1.14 -22.93 1.38
C GLU A 87 0.23 -22.54 2.58
N ALA A 88 0.60 -21.58 3.43
CA ALA A 88 -0.02 -21.30 4.73
C ALA A 88 -0.96 -20.08 4.80
N THR A 89 -1.12 -19.23 3.78
CA THR A 89 -2.03 -18.06 3.87
C THR A 89 -3.48 -18.36 3.47
N ALA A 90 -3.93 -19.61 3.56
CA ALA A 90 -5.34 -19.99 3.40
C ALA A 90 -6.14 -19.97 4.73
N LYS A 91 -5.53 -19.63 5.86
CA LYS A 91 -6.23 -19.56 7.16
C LYS A 91 -5.90 -18.30 7.94
N ALA A 92 -6.63 -17.23 7.67
CA ALA A 92 -6.97 -16.22 8.68
C ALA A 92 -8.00 -15.25 8.09
N VAL A 93 -9.28 -15.53 8.25
CA VAL A 93 -10.26 -14.66 8.95
C VAL A 93 -11.50 -15.53 9.17
N GLU A 94 -11.59 -16.13 10.35
CA GLU A 94 -12.89 -16.47 10.93
C GLU A 94 -12.83 -15.95 12.36
N HIS A 95 -13.66 -14.95 12.66
CA HIS A 95 -13.96 -14.47 14.00
C HIS A 95 -15.43 -14.06 14.04
#